data_AF-F2I9H2-F1
#
_entry.id   AF-F2I9H2-F1
#
_cell.length_a   1.000
_cell.length_b   1.000
_cell.length_c   1.000
_cell.angle_alpha   90.00
_cell.angle_beta   90.00
_cell.angle_gamma   90.00
#
_symmetry.space_group_name_H-M   'P 1'
#
loop_
_entity.id
_entity.type
_entity.pdbx_description
1 polymer ?
#
loop_
_entity_poly.entity_id
_entity_poly.type
_entity_poly.pdbx_seq_one_letter_code
_entity_poly.pdbx_strand_id
1 'polypeptide(L)'
;MKFNLYFTQIGFCFLVVSVSTVAQTSNSKNVLFLGNSYTSANNLPQMIADAAASVGDTLNYESETPGGAFLANLINFPSYYNGVSKIMNGGWDHVVMQDQSLAYSNYVPLHVNAAHQLDSCPTFHVFCKKGI
;
A
#
# COMPACT_ATOMS: atom_id res chain seq x y z
N MET A 1 34.10 35.24 -38.56
CA MET A 1 34.12 33.84 -38.07
C MET A 1 33.58 33.67 -36.63
N LYS A 2 32.72 34.57 -36.11
CA LYS A 2 32.14 34.45 -34.74
C LYS A 2 30.66 34.02 -34.72
N PHE A 3 29.99 34.02 -35.87
CA PHE A 3 28.56 33.71 -36.00
C PHE A 3 28.24 32.20 -35.79
N ASN A 4 29.17 31.31 -36.12
CA ASN A 4 29.01 29.86 -35.97
C ASN A 4 29.19 29.34 -34.52
N LEU A 5 29.79 30.14 -33.63
CA LEU A 5 29.98 29.76 -32.22
C LEU A 5 28.69 29.94 -31.40
N TYR A 6 27.88 30.95 -31.69
CA TYR A 6 26.61 31.15 -30.97
C TYR A 6 25.54 30.13 -31.39
N PHE A 7 25.54 29.71 -32.66
CA PHE A 7 24.60 28.71 -33.19
C PHE A 7 24.85 27.32 -32.58
N THR A 8 26.12 26.97 -32.33
CA THR A 8 26.50 25.74 -31.63
C THR A 8 26.22 25.80 -30.13
N GLN A 9 26.39 26.95 -29.47
CA GLN A 9 26.01 27.14 -28.06
C GLN A 9 24.50 27.03 -27.81
N ILE A 10 23.66 27.57 -28.69
CA ILE A 10 22.18 27.49 -28.56
C ILE A 10 21.70 26.05 -28.74
N GLY A 11 22.26 25.30 -29.69
CA GLY A 11 21.96 23.88 -29.89
C GLY A 11 22.37 23.01 -28.70
N PHE A 12 23.52 23.31 -28.07
CA PHE A 12 23.97 22.61 -26.86
C PHE A 12 23.04 22.88 -25.66
N CYS A 13 22.54 24.10 -25.51
CA CYS A 13 21.58 24.45 -24.45
C CYS A 13 20.24 23.73 -24.62
N PHE A 14 19.74 23.62 -25.85
CA PHE A 14 18.50 22.86 -26.16
C PHE A 14 18.66 21.36 -25.88
N LEU A 15 19.84 20.79 -26.14
CA LEU A 15 20.15 19.38 -25.89
C LEU A 15 20.18 19.05 -24.38
N VAL A 16 20.71 19.95 -23.55
CA VAL A 16 20.80 19.76 -22.09
C VAL A 16 19.44 19.90 -21.39
N VAL A 17 18.55 20.79 -21.88
CA VAL A 17 17.19 20.93 -21.34
C VAL A 17 16.32 19.71 -21.64
N SER A 18 16.53 19.07 -22.79
CA SER A 18 15.80 17.85 -23.20
C SER A 18 16.13 16.62 -22.37
N VAL A 19 17.33 16.57 -21.77
CA VAL A 19 17.80 15.43 -20.96
C VAL A 19 17.31 15.52 -19.50
N SER A 20 16.94 16.70 -19.04
CA SER A 20 16.53 16.94 -17.65
C SER A 20 15.07 16.54 -17.36
N THR A 21 14.28 16.21 -18.38
CA THR A 21 12.82 15.97 -18.26
C THR A 21 12.42 14.52 -17.98
N VAL A 22 13.35 13.59 -17.73
CA VAL A 22 13.01 12.17 -17.48
C VAL A 22 13.72 11.54 -16.27
N ALA A 23 14.16 12.34 -15.31
CA ALA A 23 14.45 11.82 -13.98
C ALA A 23 13.13 11.62 -13.22
N GLN A 24 12.30 10.67 -13.66
CA GLN A 24 11.17 10.20 -12.85
C GLN A 24 11.77 9.45 -11.66
N THR A 25 11.76 10.08 -10.48
CA THR A 25 12.03 9.39 -9.22
C THR A 25 10.94 8.33 -9.04
N SER A 26 11.28 7.07 -9.30
CA SER A 26 10.41 5.94 -9.03
C SER A 26 10.25 5.82 -7.52
N ASN A 27 9.01 5.89 -7.03
CA ASN A 27 8.73 5.63 -5.62
C ASN A 27 8.49 4.14 -5.44
N SER A 28 9.23 3.54 -4.51
CA SER A 28 8.99 2.17 -4.10
C SER A 28 8.28 2.16 -2.75
N LYS A 29 7.20 1.38 -2.64
CA LYS A 29 6.43 1.20 -1.41
C LYS A 29 6.23 -0.27 -1.10
N ASN A 30 6.45 -0.64 0.17
CA ASN A 30 6.15 -1.97 0.70
C ASN A 30 4.80 -1.91 1.41
N VAL A 31 3.84 -2.73 0.96
CA VAL A 31 2.47 -2.71 1.48
C VAL A 31 2.03 -4.11 1.93
N LEU A 32 1.55 -4.21 3.17
CA LEU A 32 0.95 -5.44 3.69
C LEU A 32 -0.58 -5.36 3.62
N PHE A 33 -1.22 -6.33 2.98
CA PHE A 33 -2.67 -6.44 2.91
C PHE A 33 -3.18 -7.52 3.89
N LEU A 34 -3.96 -7.12 4.89
CA LEU A 34 -4.65 -8.03 5.81
C LEU A 34 -6.15 -7.98 5.54
N GLY A 35 -6.77 -9.14 5.28
CA GLY A 35 -8.20 -9.18 5.04
C GLY A 35 -8.70 -10.57 4.70
N ASN A 36 -9.61 -10.66 3.74
CA ASN A 36 -10.24 -11.92 3.38
C ASN A 36 -10.48 -12.01 1.86
N SER A 37 -11.48 -12.81 1.46
CA SER A 37 -11.87 -12.97 0.05
C SER A 37 -12.20 -11.67 -0.66
N TYR A 38 -12.64 -10.62 0.03
CA TYR A 38 -12.89 -9.32 -0.62
C TYR A 38 -11.59 -8.62 -1.05
N THR A 39 -10.49 -8.90 -0.33
CA THR A 39 -9.14 -8.45 -0.69
C THR A 39 -8.53 -9.31 -1.80
N SER A 40 -8.66 -10.65 -1.71
CA SER A 40 -8.01 -11.56 -2.65
C SER A 40 -8.78 -11.83 -3.94
N ALA A 41 -10.11 -12.03 -3.88
CA ALA A 41 -10.89 -12.44 -5.05
C ALA A 41 -10.97 -11.36 -6.14
N ASN A 42 -10.90 -10.09 -5.74
CA ASN A 42 -10.83 -8.96 -6.67
C ASN A 42 -9.40 -8.62 -7.09
N ASN A 43 -8.41 -9.43 -6.69
CA ASN A 43 -6.99 -9.21 -6.95
C ASN A 43 -6.52 -7.79 -6.57
N LEU A 44 -7.07 -7.23 -5.48
CA LEU A 44 -6.84 -5.83 -5.10
C LEU A 44 -5.35 -5.49 -4.93
N PRO A 45 -4.51 -6.32 -4.27
CA PRO A 45 -3.08 -6.01 -4.16
C PRO A 45 -2.39 -5.84 -5.52
N GLN A 46 -2.66 -6.74 -6.47
CA GLN A 46 -2.09 -6.66 -7.81
C GLN A 46 -2.64 -5.46 -8.59
N MET A 47 -3.95 -5.17 -8.51
CA MET A 47 -4.53 -4.00 -9.19
C MET A 47 -3.88 -2.69 -8.73
N ILE A 48 -3.57 -2.56 -7.44
CA ILE A 48 -2.88 -1.37 -6.92
C ILE A 48 -1.42 -1.38 -7.37
N ALA A 49 -0.76 -2.54 -7.41
CA ALA A 49 0.59 -2.65 -7.95
C ALA A 49 0.67 -2.26 -9.43
N ASP A 50 -0.29 -2.71 -10.25
CA ASP A 50 -0.39 -2.35 -11.66
C ASP A 50 -0.67 -0.85 -11.85
N ALA A 51 -1.51 -0.27 -10.98
CA ALA A 51 -1.76 1.17 -10.98
C ALA A 51 -0.49 1.98 -10.64
N ALA A 52 0.29 1.56 -9.65
CA ALA A 52 1.58 2.17 -9.33
C ALA A 52 2.56 2.04 -10.52
N ALA A 53 2.65 0.85 -11.12
CA ALA A 53 3.50 0.61 -12.28
C ALA A 53 3.12 1.51 -13.48
N SER A 54 1.84 1.82 -13.66
CA SER A 54 1.37 2.68 -14.76
C SER A 54 1.91 4.11 -14.72
N VAL A 55 2.35 4.58 -13.55
CA VAL A 55 2.96 5.91 -13.35
C VAL A 55 4.47 5.85 -13.09
N GLY A 56 5.08 4.68 -13.25
CA GLY A 56 6.51 4.47 -13.04
C GLY A 56 6.91 4.22 -11.58
N ASP A 57 5.96 3.99 -10.68
CA ASP A 57 6.22 3.62 -9.30
C ASP A 57 6.26 2.09 -9.12
N THR A 58 6.72 1.62 -7.96
CA THR A 58 6.76 0.20 -7.59
C THR A 58 6.03 -0.02 -6.28
N LEU A 59 5.17 -1.03 -6.25
CA LEU A 59 4.52 -1.48 -5.03
C LEU A 59 4.86 -2.96 -4.82
N ASN A 60 5.70 -3.22 -3.82
CA ASN A 60 5.93 -4.57 -3.33
C ASN A 60 4.86 -4.89 -2.31
N TYR A 61 4.20 -6.03 -2.42
CA TYR A 61 3.17 -6.38 -1.46
C TYR A 61 3.26 -7.81 -0.95
N GLU A 62 2.80 -7.96 0.29
CA GLU A 62 2.41 -9.23 0.87
C GLU A 62 0.94 -9.21 1.24
N SER A 63 0.34 -10.38 1.38
CA SER A 63 -1.06 -10.49 1.79
C SER A 63 -1.30 -11.65 2.76
N GLU A 64 -2.25 -11.47 3.67
CA GLU A 64 -2.85 -12.50 4.50
C GLU A 64 -4.37 -12.38 4.36
N THR A 65 -4.93 -13.17 3.43
CA THR A 65 -6.33 -13.04 3.00
C THR A 65 -7.12 -14.35 3.06
N PRO A 66 -7.21 -15.00 4.24
CA PRO A 66 -8.00 -16.21 4.42
C PRO A 66 -9.49 -15.95 4.13
N GLY A 67 -10.14 -16.90 3.46
CA GLY A 67 -11.55 -16.79 3.10
C GLY A 67 -12.45 -16.63 4.33
N GLY A 68 -13.36 -15.67 4.30
CA GLY A 68 -14.36 -15.46 5.35
C GLY A 68 -13.83 -14.94 6.70
N ALA A 69 -12.53 -14.64 6.82
CA ALA A 69 -11.96 -14.18 8.08
C ALA A 69 -12.40 -12.76 8.45
N PHE A 70 -12.59 -12.54 9.75
CA PHE A 70 -12.63 -11.22 10.36
C PHE A 70 -11.22 -10.72 10.61
N LEU A 71 -11.02 -9.41 10.61
CA LEU A 71 -9.74 -8.80 10.96
C LEU A 71 -9.30 -9.22 12.36
N ALA A 72 -10.24 -9.31 13.30
CA ALA A 72 -9.98 -9.82 14.65
C ALA A 72 -9.39 -11.24 14.65
N ASN A 73 -9.71 -12.08 13.66
CA ASN A 73 -9.12 -13.42 13.58
C ASN A 73 -7.63 -13.36 13.28
N LEU A 74 -7.24 -12.52 12.33
CA LEU A 74 -5.85 -12.30 11.90
C LEU A 74 -4.96 -11.76 13.02
N ILE A 75 -5.56 -11.05 14.00
CA ILE A 75 -4.87 -10.46 15.14
C ILE A 75 -4.85 -11.40 16.35
N ASN A 76 -5.99 -12.00 16.70
CA ASN A 76 -6.14 -12.70 17.98
C ASN A 76 -5.78 -14.19 17.94
N PHE A 77 -5.66 -14.80 16.75
CA PHE A 77 -5.36 -16.23 16.60
C PHE A 77 -4.04 -16.48 15.84
N PRO A 78 -2.88 -16.10 16.40
CA PRO A 78 -1.58 -16.21 15.73
C PRO A 78 -1.15 -17.67 15.47
N SER A 79 -1.80 -18.67 16.08
CA SER A 79 -1.57 -20.09 15.77
C SER A 79 -2.20 -20.54 14.46
N TYR A 80 -3.13 -19.75 13.90
CA TYR A 80 -3.85 -20.07 12.66
C TYR A 80 -3.58 -19.07 11.54
N TYR A 81 -3.15 -17.85 11.88
CA TYR A 81 -2.95 -16.76 10.94
C TYR A 81 -1.62 -16.06 11.16
N ASN A 82 -1.05 -15.55 10.08
CA ASN A 82 0.24 -14.85 10.12
C ASN A 82 0.10 -13.32 10.17
N GLY A 83 -1.09 -12.79 10.48
CA GLY A 83 -1.35 -11.35 10.47
C GLY A 83 -0.40 -10.59 11.39
N VAL A 84 -0.35 -10.97 12.67
CA VAL A 84 0.55 -10.34 13.66
C VAL A 84 2.02 -10.54 13.31
N SER A 85 2.45 -11.74 12.91
CA SER A 85 3.85 -11.98 12.57
C SER A 85 4.30 -11.16 11.35
N LYS A 86 3.46 -11.01 10.33
CA LYS A 86 3.73 -10.15 9.17
C LYS A 86 3.80 -8.67 9.56
N ILE A 87 2.92 -8.18 10.43
CA ILE A 87 3.01 -6.79 10.95
C ILE A 87 4.35 -6.61 11.69
N MET A 88 4.70 -7.54 12.58
CA MET A 88 5.89 -7.45 13.43
C MET A 88 7.21 -7.63 12.66
N ASN A 89 7.19 -8.32 11.52
CA ASN A 89 8.34 -8.37 10.60
C ASN A 89 8.71 -6.97 10.07
N GLY A 90 7.76 -6.03 10.04
CA GLY A 90 8.01 -4.64 9.70
C GLY A 90 8.45 -4.43 8.25
N GLY A 91 9.07 -3.27 7.98
CA GLY A 91 9.50 -2.89 6.64
C GLY A 91 8.38 -2.39 5.72
N TRP A 92 7.17 -2.24 6.27
CA TRP A 92 5.99 -1.75 5.57
C TRP A 92 5.90 -0.22 5.62
N ASP A 93 5.70 0.41 4.46
CA ASP A 93 5.26 1.80 4.38
C ASP A 93 3.78 1.93 4.78
N HIS A 94 2.98 0.92 4.40
CA HIS A 94 1.55 0.88 4.67
C HIS A 94 1.06 -0.53 5.02
N VAL A 95 0.10 -0.61 5.93
CA VAL A 95 -0.68 -1.83 6.20
C VAL A 95 -2.14 -1.53 5.87
N VAL A 96 -2.67 -2.19 4.85
CA VAL A 96 -4.05 -2.08 4.42
C VAL A 96 -4.85 -3.17 5.11
N MET A 97 -5.87 -2.78 5.88
CA MET A 97 -6.69 -3.72 6.65
C MET A 97 -8.14 -3.66 6.21
N GLN A 98 -8.70 -4.83 5.93
CA GLN A 98 -10.09 -5.01 5.53
C GLN A 98 -10.77 -6.01 6.48
N ASP A 99 -11.82 -5.57 7.15
CA ASP A 99 -12.63 -6.43 8.01
C ASP A 99 -13.81 -7.04 7.24
N GLN A 100 -14.41 -8.08 7.81
CA GLN A 100 -15.51 -8.83 7.23
C GLN A 100 -16.78 -7.97 7.12
N SER A 101 -17.59 -8.18 6.07
CA SER A 101 -18.75 -7.33 5.76
C SER A 101 -19.87 -7.32 6.80
N LEU A 102 -19.97 -8.36 7.63
CA LEU A 102 -20.88 -8.50 8.76
C LEU A 102 -20.27 -7.98 10.06
N ALA A 103 -19.04 -7.47 10.09
CA ALA A 103 -18.40 -6.97 11.32
C ALA A 103 -19.25 -5.89 12.03
N TYR A 104 -19.99 -5.08 11.26
CA TYR A 104 -20.94 -4.12 11.83
C TYR A 104 -22.17 -4.79 12.47
N SER A 105 -22.72 -5.84 11.83
CA SER A 105 -23.89 -6.57 12.34
C SER A 105 -23.56 -7.49 13.50
N ASN A 106 -22.32 -7.99 13.55
CA ASN A 106 -21.81 -8.92 14.55
C ASN A 106 -20.99 -8.19 15.61
N TYR A 107 -21.51 -7.09 16.16
CA TYR A 107 -20.83 -6.27 17.16
C TYR A 107 -20.66 -7.02 18.49
N VAL A 108 -19.72 -7.96 18.52
CA VAL A 108 -19.27 -8.70 19.71
C VAL A 108 -18.05 -7.96 20.28
N PRO A 109 -17.89 -7.82 21.62
CA PRO A 109 -16.79 -7.06 22.25
C PRO A 109 -15.36 -7.39 21.75
N LEU A 110 -15.16 -8.57 21.17
CA LEU A 110 -13.88 -9.01 20.60
C LEU A 110 -13.40 -8.12 19.42
N HIS A 111 -14.30 -7.52 18.63
CA HIS A 111 -13.91 -6.68 17.48
C HIS A 111 -13.41 -5.30 17.92
N VAL A 112 -14.00 -4.73 18.97
CA VAL A 112 -13.63 -3.40 19.50
C VAL A 112 -12.21 -3.43 20.10
N ASN A 113 -11.85 -4.52 20.76
CA ASN A 113 -10.52 -4.69 21.35
C ASN A 113 -9.42 -4.82 20.28
N ALA A 114 -9.72 -5.48 19.15
CA ALA A 114 -8.76 -5.60 18.05
C ALA A 114 -8.50 -4.25 17.36
N ALA A 115 -9.56 -3.45 17.11
CA ALA A 115 -9.41 -2.11 16.55
C ALA A 115 -8.57 -1.20 17.46
N HIS A 116 -8.84 -1.22 18.77
CA HIS A 116 -8.08 -0.43 19.75
C HIS A 116 -6.60 -0.87 19.83
N GLN A 117 -6.31 -2.17 19.71
CA GLN A 117 -4.93 -2.66 19.65
C GLN A 117 -4.19 -2.15 18.41
N LEU A 118 -4.87 -2.00 17.28
CA LEU A 118 -4.29 -1.47 16.04
C LEU A 118 -4.06 0.05 16.10
N ASP A 119 -4.96 0.80 16.75
CA ASP A 119 -4.83 2.27 16.93
C ASP A 119 -3.64 2.65 17.84
N SER A 120 -3.19 1.73 18.70
CA SER A 120 -2.01 1.94 19.55
C SER A 120 -0.68 1.84 18.79
N CYS A 121 -0.70 1.45 17.51
CA CYS A 121 0.48 1.24 16.71
C CYS A 121 0.83 2.54 15.92
N PRO A 122 1.98 3.19 16.18
CA PRO A 122 2.25 4.59 15.81
C PRO A 122 2.37 4.91 14.32
N THR A 123 2.25 3.91 13.43
CA THR A 123 2.29 4.06 11.96
C THR A 123 0.94 3.82 11.27
N PHE A 124 -0.15 3.67 12.04
CA PHE A 124 -1.40 3.14 11.52
C PHE A 124 -2.47 4.21 11.26
N HIS A 125 -2.88 4.34 10.00
CA HIS A 125 -4.17 4.96 9.64
C HIS A 125 -5.16 3.85 9.30
N VAL A 126 -6.04 3.52 10.25
CA VAL A 126 -7.19 2.65 10.00
C VAL A 126 -8.25 3.47 9.27
N PHE A 127 -8.45 3.24 7.97
CA PHE A 127 -9.62 3.75 7.25
C PHE A 127 -10.86 2.93 7.60
N CYS A 128 -11.37 3.08 8.83
CA CYS A 128 -12.70 2.58 9.16
C CYS A 128 -13.70 3.63 8.71
N LYS A 129 -14.33 3.43 7.53
CA LYS A 129 -15.46 4.28 7.12
C LYS A 129 -16.57 4.03 8.12
N LYS A 130 -16.75 4.97 9.06
CA LYS A 130 -17.89 4.99 9.97
C LYS A 130 -19.14 5.10 9.09
N GLY A 131 -19.83 3.98 8.93
CA GLY A 131 -21.15 3.93 8.32
C GLY A 131 -22.08 4.88 9.07
N ILE A 132 -22.92 5.56 8.31
CA ILE A 132 -23.92 6.55 8.73
C ILE A 132 -24.82 5.97 9.82
#